data_AF-A0A1V6EH11-F1
#
_entry.id   AF-A0A1V6EH11-F1
#
_cell.length_a   1.000
_cell.length_b   1.000
_cell.length_c   1.000
_cell.angle_alpha   90.00
_cell.angle_beta   90.00
_cell.angle_gamma   90.00
#
_symmetry.space_group_name_H-M   'P 1'
#
loop_
_entity.id
_entity.type
_entity.pdbx_description
1 polymer ?
#
loop_
_entity_poly.entity_id
_entity_poly.type
_entity_poly.pdbx_seq_one_letter_code
_entity_poly.pdbx_strand_id
1 'polypeptide(L)'
;MPLVAAKCTQCGANLQIDSSKDAAICPNCNTPFVTEKAITNYKTYYEYKIEKADVHIHDEKSVETRLKNAEIFFKKHNNIDKAYELFHSVANDAPGDYRGWWGLVRVKTNDFDSPEISRKETDDIKYYANCAFNVAPSDMLDKLEQTWRTYNQQVYKFHSKLSLDKEEWVNQLLTAQANILSLESRITLLSNEIIESDIICKRRNDSKLFYFIPTAIILGVISLIGLFTNIFSKEGESSILLPLLGLLYSAILAAVYVIFKCIKKNAEQLNQEKKKQKEKLIDTVNEYHKTKTTLLEKISFAEKILS
;
A
#
# COMPACT_ATOMS: atom_id res chain seq x y z
N MET A 1 23.28 57.36 -73.88
CA MET A 1 24.12 56.15 -73.72
C MET A 1 23.89 55.61 -72.32
N PRO A 2 23.52 54.33 -72.13
CA PRO A 2 23.32 53.75 -70.81
C PRO A 2 24.66 53.22 -70.26
N LEU A 3 25.16 53.86 -69.20
CA LEU A 3 26.27 53.33 -68.40
C LEU A 3 25.77 52.15 -67.57
N VAL A 4 26.50 51.04 -67.59
CA VAL A 4 26.16 49.80 -66.87
C VAL A 4 27.24 49.50 -65.83
N ALA A 5 26.83 49.01 -64.67
CA ALA A 5 27.75 48.56 -63.64
C ALA A 5 28.48 47.29 -64.08
N ALA A 6 29.80 47.28 -63.89
CA ALA A 6 30.69 46.19 -64.26
C ALA A 6 31.78 46.01 -63.21
N LYS A 7 32.49 44.87 -63.23
CA LYS A 7 33.59 44.59 -62.32
C LYS A 7 34.82 44.16 -63.11
N CYS A 8 35.95 44.84 -62.89
CA CYS A 8 37.19 44.52 -63.58
C CYS A 8 37.56 43.06 -63.34
N THR A 9 37.82 42.32 -64.42
CA THR A 9 38.17 40.89 -64.37
C THR A 9 39.59 40.64 -63.85
N GLN A 10 40.44 41.68 -63.80
CA GLN A 10 41.83 41.57 -63.36
C GLN A 10 42.05 42.04 -61.93
N CYS A 11 41.52 43.21 -61.56
CA CYS A 11 41.75 43.81 -60.24
C CYS A 11 40.50 43.84 -59.34
N GLY A 12 39.33 43.42 -59.85
CA GLY A 12 38.09 43.40 -59.07
C GLY A 12 37.48 44.78 -58.77
N ALA A 13 38.03 45.88 -59.32
CA ALA A 13 37.47 47.21 -59.14
C ALA A 13 36.06 47.33 -59.72
N ASN A 14 35.19 48.08 -59.05
CA ASN A 14 33.86 48.42 -59.55
C ASN A 14 33.98 49.49 -60.64
N LEU A 15 33.34 49.26 -61.77
CA LEU A 15 33.42 50.10 -62.96
C LEU A 15 32.01 50.52 -63.38
N GLN A 16 31.90 51.71 -63.98
CA GLN A 16 30.76 52.08 -64.79
C GLN A 16 31.24 52.18 -66.23
N ILE A 17 30.71 51.33 -67.10
CA ILE A 17 31.19 51.21 -68.47
C ILE A 17 30.06 51.47 -69.45
N ASP A 18 30.39 52.03 -70.60
CA ASP A 18 29.47 52.22 -71.70
C ASP A 18 29.25 50.88 -72.41
N SER A 19 28.00 50.38 -72.36
CA SER A 19 27.62 49.11 -72.97
C SER A 19 27.70 49.10 -74.50
N SER A 20 27.85 50.27 -75.13
CA SER A 20 27.99 50.40 -76.59
C SER A 20 29.41 50.19 -77.12
N LYS A 21 30.41 50.05 -76.23
CA LYS A 21 31.82 49.82 -76.61
C LYS A 21 32.20 48.38 -76.34
N ASP A 22 32.97 47.77 -77.25
CA ASP A 22 33.40 46.36 -77.12
C ASP A 22 34.57 46.18 -76.13
N ALA A 23 35.41 47.21 -75.97
CA ALA A 23 36.56 47.19 -75.06
C ALA A 23 36.76 48.54 -74.37
N ALA A 24 37.31 48.48 -73.16
CA ALA A 24 37.68 49.64 -72.38
C ALA A 24 38.96 49.36 -71.57
N ILE A 25 39.61 50.41 -71.07
CA ILE A 25 40.78 50.30 -70.18
C ILE A 25 40.32 50.55 -68.76
N CYS A 26 40.72 49.68 -67.83
CA CYS A 26 40.36 49.84 -66.43
C CYS A 26 41.12 51.04 -65.84
N PRO A 27 40.45 52.06 -65.30
CA PRO A 27 41.12 53.24 -64.73
C PRO A 27 41.96 52.92 -63.49
N ASN A 28 41.72 51.77 -62.84
CA ASN A 28 42.40 51.41 -61.61
C ASN A 28 43.68 50.59 -61.82
N CYS A 29 43.70 49.69 -62.82
CA CYS A 29 44.87 48.83 -63.09
C CYS A 29 45.44 48.99 -64.50
N ASN A 30 44.90 49.92 -65.30
CA ASN A 30 45.30 50.23 -66.67
C ASN A 30 45.30 49.04 -67.64
N THR A 31 44.66 47.93 -67.27
CA THR A 31 44.55 46.75 -68.13
C THR A 31 43.36 46.90 -69.08
N PRO A 32 43.53 46.64 -70.39
CA PRO A 32 42.41 46.56 -71.32
C PRO A 32 41.53 45.36 -70.98
N PHE A 33 40.21 45.54 -71.06
CA PHE A 33 39.22 44.49 -70.81
C PHE A 33 38.07 44.57 -71.81
N VAL A 34 37.43 43.43 -72.05
CA VAL A 34 36.20 43.33 -72.85
C VAL A 34 35.01 43.69 -71.97
N THR A 35 34.19 44.63 -72.40
CA THR A 35 33.10 45.23 -71.61
C THR A 35 32.07 44.19 -71.17
N GLU A 36 31.67 43.30 -72.08
CA GLU A 36 30.74 42.21 -71.80
C GLU A 36 31.25 41.28 -70.68
N LYS A 37 32.54 40.90 -70.72
CA LYS A 37 33.15 40.06 -69.68
C LYS A 37 33.12 40.73 -68.30
N ALA A 38 33.31 42.04 -68.25
CA ALA A 38 33.28 42.80 -66.99
C ALA A 38 31.84 42.95 -66.44
N ILE A 39 30.84 43.09 -67.31
CA ILE A 39 29.42 43.12 -66.92
C ILE A 39 28.98 41.74 -66.42
N THR A 40 29.33 40.66 -67.12
CA THR A 40 29.02 39.29 -66.71
C THR A 40 29.67 38.96 -65.38
N ASN A 41 30.93 39.34 -65.17
CA ASN A 41 31.62 39.15 -63.88
C ASN A 41 30.95 39.90 -62.72
N TYR A 42 30.43 41.11 -62.98
CA TYR A 42 29.63 41.84 -62.00
C TYR A 42 28.34 41.07 -61.63
N LYS A 43 27.61 40.56 -62.63
CA LYS A 43 26.42 39.73 -62.38
C LYS A 43 26.76 38.48 -61.57
N THR A 44 27.81 37.75 -61.92
CA THR A 44 28.24 36.55 -61.16
C THR A 44 28.61 36.87 -59.71
N TYR A 45 29.24 38.01 -59.44
CA TYR A 45 29.62 38.39 -58.08
C TYR A 45 28.42 38.81 -57.21
N TYR A 46 27.42 39.48 -57.79
CA TYR A 46 26.30 40.07 -57.06
C TYR A 46 24.96 39.32 -57.21
N GLU A 47 24.83 38.38 -58.15
CA GLU A 47 23.72 37.43 -58.29
C GLU A 47 24.09 36.04 -57.75
N TYR A 48 24.71 35.95 -56.57
CA TYR A 48 24.65 34.71 -55.80
C TYR A 48 23.21 34.53 -55.30
N LYS A 49 22.34 33.96 -56.15
CA LYS A 49 21.08 33.38 -55.68
C LYS A 49 21.43 32.12 -54.91
N ILE A 50 21.37 32.20 -53.59
CA ILE A 50 21.38 31.03 -52.73
C ILE A 50 20.02 30.34 -52.93
N GLU A 51 19.90 29.50 -53.95
CA GLU A 51 18.61 28.87 -54.29
C GLU A 51 18.26 27.71 -53.35
N LYS A 52 19.24 27.13 -52.64
CA LYS A 52 19.04 26.07 -51.63
C LYS A 52 20.16 26.05 -50.60
N ALA A 53 20.04 26.84 -49.53
CA ALA A 53 20.80 26.58 -48.32
C ALA A 53 20.03 25.57 -47.47
N ASP A 54 20.59 24.40 -47.22
CA ASP A 54 20.03 23.45 -46.27
C ASP A 54 20.51 23.85 -44.86
N VAL A 55 19.61 24.40 -44.06
CA VAL A 55 19.91 24.88 -42.71
C VAL A 55 19.50 23.78 -41.72
N HIS A 56 20.45 22.97 -41.27
CA HIS A 56 20.22 21.98 -40.22
C HIS A 56 20.33 22.65 -38.85
N ILE A 57 19.18 23.10 -38.32
CA ILE A 57 19.09 23.62 -36.96
C ILE A 57 19.04 22.42 -35.99
N HIS A 58 20.16 22.08 -35.37
CA HIS A 58 20.18 21.19 -34.21
C HIS A 58 19.77 21.96 -32.96
N ASP A 59 18.46 22.17 -32.79
CA ASP A 59 17.94 22.79 -31.58
C ASP A 59 17.64 21.72 -30.52
N GLU A 60 18.59 21.52 -29.61
CA GLU A 60 18.43 20.67 -28.42
C GLU A 60 17.26 21.11 -27.53
N LYS A 61 16.77 22.36 -27.67
CA LYS A 61 15.60 22.89 -26.97
C LYS A 61 14.30 22.75 -27.76
N SER A 62 14.35 22.22 -28.98
CA SER A 62 13.13 22.05 -29.78
C SER A 62 12.12 21.17 -29.05
N VAL A 63 10.84 21.42 -29.33
CA VAL A 63 9.73 20.61 -28.80
C VAL A 63 9.95 19.13 -29.11
N GLU A 64 10.43 18.80 -30.31
CA GLU A 64 10.66 17.43 -30.75
C GLU A 64 11.76 16.72 -29.93
N THR A 65 12.90 17.38 -29.69
CA THR A 65 13.96 16.83 -28.84
C THR A 65 13.46 16.58 -27.42
N ARG A 66 12.70 17.52 -26.85
CA ARG A 66 12.15 17.39 -25.49
C ARG A 66 11.13 16.25 -25.38
N LEU A 67 10.23 16.11 -26.34
CA LEU A 67 9.28 15.00 -26.39
C LEU A 67 10.01 13.65 -26.51
N LYS A 68 11.01 13.55 -27.40
CA LYS A 68 11.83 12.34 -27.53
C LYS A 68 12.54 11.98 -26.22
N ASN A 69 13.12 12.98 -25.55
CA ASN A 69 13.77 12.77 -24.26
C ASN A 69 12.76 12.35 -23.18
N ALA A 70 11.57 12.95 -23.15
CA ALA A 70 10.50 12.59 -22.23
C ALA A 70 10.11 11.11 -22.40
N GLU A 71 9.91 10.64 -23.63
CA GLU A 71 9.62 9.22 -23.91
C GLU A 71 10.76 8.28 -23.49
N ILE A 72 12.02 8.67 -23.69
CA ILE A 72 13.18 7.87 -23.24
C ILE A 72 13.17 7.77 -21.71
N PHE A 73 13.02 8.88 -21.00
CA PHE A 73 12.96 8.86 -19.53
C PHE A 73 11.79 8.02 -19.04
N PHE A 74 10.62 8.15 -19.68
CA PHE A 74 9.43 7.41 -19.29
C PHE A 74 9.56 5.91 -19.55
N LYS A 75 9.85 5.51 -20.79
CA LYS A 75 9.79 4.10 -21.24
C LYS A 75 11.07 3.32 -21.04
N LYS A 76 12.24 3.98 -21.07
CA LYS A 76 13.56 3.29 -21.04
C LYS A 76 14.24 3.41 -19.69
N HIS A 77 14.16 4.58 -19.07
CA HIS A 77 14.80 4.81 -17.77
C HIS A 77 13.84 4.64 -16.59
N ASN A 78 12.54 4.49 -16.85
CA ASN A 78 11.49 4.45 -15.81
C ASN A 78 11.59 5.63 -14.83
N ASN A 79 12.03 6.79 -15.32
CA ASN A 79 12.19 8.00 -14.54
C ASN A 79 10.97 8.90 -14.77
N ILE A 80 9.93 8.62 -13.98
CA ILE A 80 8.60 9.25 -14.07
C ILE A 80 8.70 10.77 -13.81
N ASP A 81 9.51 11.18 -12.82
CA ASP A 81 9.65 12.59 -12.46
C ASP A 81 10.25 13.42 -13.60
N LYS A 82 11.36 12.95 -14.19
CA LYS A 82 11.98 13.65 -15.34
C LYS A 82 11.10 13.63 -16.57
N ALA A 83 10.39 12.54 -16.82
CA ALA A 83 9.42 12.48 -17.92
C ALA A 83 8.30 13.51 -17.71
N TYR A 84 7.75 13.60 -16.49
CA TYR A 84 6.75 14.58 -16.11
C TYR A 84 7.26 16.01 -16.34
N GLU A 85 8.46 16.34 -15.84
CA GLU A 85 9.06 17.67 -16.02
C GLU A 85 9.19 18.05 -17.49
N LEU A 86 9.65 17.12 -18.34
CA LEU A 86 9.82 17.37 -19.76
C LEU A 86 8.47 17.54 -20.49
N PHE A 87 7.49 16.67 -20.25
CA PHE A 87 6.14 16.82 -20.82
C PHE A 87 5.46 18.10 -20.34
N HIS A 88 5.63 18.46 -19.07
CA HIS A 88 5.12 19.68 -18.48
C HIS A 88 5.76 20.92 -19.13
N SER A 89 7.08 20.88 -19.38
CA SER A 89 7.76 21.97 -20.09
C SER A 89 7.22 22.15 -21.52
N VAL A 90 6.92 21.06 -22.23
CA VAL A 90 6.34 21.12 -23.57
C VAL A 90 4.91 21.66 -23.53
N ALA A 91 4.09 21.20 -22.59
CA ALA A 91 2.72 21.69 -22.42
C ALA A 91 2.67 23.21 -22.14
N ASN A 92 3.65 23.75 -21.42
CA ASN A 92 3.71 25.18 -21.10
C ASN A 92 4.32 26.02 -22.23
N ASP A 93 5.41 25.57 -22.84
CA ASP A 93 6.13 26.34 -23.87
C ASP A 93 5.46 26.24 -25.25
N ALA A 94 4.75 25.15 -25.51
CA ALA A 94 4.04 24.87 -26.74
C ALA A 94 2.62 24.32 -26.45
N PRO A 95 1.73 25.13 -25.86
CA PRO A 95 0.41 24.66 -25.41
C PRO A 95 -0.51 24.19 -26.54
N GLY A 96 -0.21 24.57 -27.79
CA GLY A 96 -0.88 24.06 -29.00
C GLY A 96 -0.43 22.67 -29.45
N ASP A 97 0.60 22.09 -28.84
CA ASP A 97 1.03 20.73 -29.11
C ASP A 97 0.39 19.76 -28.10
N TYR A 98 -0.56 18.95 -28.57
CA TYR A 98 -1.29 18.00 -27.73
C TYR A 98 -0.38 16.97 -27.05
N ARG A 99 0.81 16.69 -27.60
CA ARG A 99 1.70 15.63 -27.12
C ARG A 99 2.26 15.91 -25.73
N GLY A 100 2.48 17.19 -25.40
CA GLY A 100 2.86 17.61 -24.04
C GLY A 100 1.77 17.24 -23.02
N TRP A 101 0.54 17.69 -23.28
CA TRP A 101 -0.62 17.41 -22.44
C TRP A 101 -0.92 15.91 -22.31
N TRP A 102 -0.90 15.19 -23.44
CA TRP A 102 -1.17 13.75 -23.46
C TRP A 102 -0.05 12.95 -22.78
N GLY A 103 1.20 13.41 -22.86
CA GLY A 103 2.33 12.84 -22.12
C GLY A 103 2.13 12.95 -20.61
N LEU A 104 1.62 14.08 -20.11
CA LEU A 104 1.27 14.24 -18.69
C LEU A 104 0.20 13.25 -18.25
N VAL A 105 -0.84 13.05 -19.06
CA VAL A 105 -1.87 12.03 -18.81
C VAL A 105 -1.21 10.66 -18.69
N ARG A 106 -0.40 10.25 -19.68
CA ARG A 106 0.26 8.94 -19.70
C ARG A 106 1.18 8.73 -18.50
N VAL A 107 1.96 9.74 -18.11
CA VAL A 107 2.86 9.62 -16.95
C VAL A 107 2.06 9.45 -15.66
N LYS A 108 0.97 10.22 -15.49
CA LYS A 108 0.11 10.14 -14.30
C LYS A 108 -0.70 8.85 -14.23
N THR A 109 -1.07 8.27 -15.37
CA THR A 109 -1.84 7.02 -15.45
C THR A 109 -0.96 5.76 -15.56
N ASN A 110 0.37 5.93 -15.59
CA ASN A 110 1.33 4.89 -15.96
C ASN A 110 0.91 4.17 -17.25
N ASP A 111 0.79 4.94 -18.34
CA ASP A 111 0.30 4.50 -19.65
C ASP A 111 -1.07 3.81 -19.61
N PHE A 112 -1.95 4.30 -18.73
CA PHE A 112 -3.31 3.77 -18.55
C PHE A 112 -3.35 2.35 -17.93
N ASP A 113 -2.24 1.87 -17.37
CA ASP A 113 -2.17 0.55 -16.72
C ASP A 113 -2.64 0.57 -15.26
N SER A 114 -2.64 1.73 -14.59
CA SER A 114 -3.01 1.84 -13.17
C SER A 114 -4.37 2.54 -12.99
N PRO A 115 -5.43 1.85 -12.54
CA PRO A 115 -6.69 2.48 -12.14
C PRO A 115 -6.67 3.00 -10.69
N GLU A 116 -5.61 2.72 -9.91
CA GLU A 116 -5.47 3.10 -8.50
C GLU A 116 -5.03 4.55 -8.32
N ILE A 117 -5.86 5.48 -8.82
CA ILE A 117 -5.61 6.92 -8.77
C ILE A 117 -6.59 7.57 -7.80
N SER A 118 -6.15 8.56 -7.03
CA SER A 118 -7.05 9.29 -6.13
C SER A 118 -8.09 10.13 -6.90
N ARG A 119 -9.21 10.49 -6.27
CA ARG A 119 -10.19 11.39 -6.90
C ARG A 119 -9.58 12.74 -7.27
N LYS A 120 -8.77 13.30 -6.38
CA LYS A 120 -8.04 14.55 -6.64
C LYS A 120 -7.14 14.45 -7.86
N GLU A 121 -6.32 13.40 -7.96
CA GLU A 121 -5.46 13.20 -9.12
C GLU A 121 -6.27 12.94 -10.40
N THR A 122 -7.44 12.31 -10.30
CA THR A 122 -8.33 12.08 -11.46
C THR A 122 -8.79 13.41 -12.07
N ASP A 123 -9.09 14.42 -11.25
CA ASP A 123 -9.46 15.76 -11.73
C ASP A 123 -8.30 16.45 -12.45
N ASP A 124 -7.08 16.36 -11.91
CA ASP A 124 -5.86 16.90 -12.53
C ASP A 124 -5.59 16.23 -13.89
N ILE A 125 -5.70 14.89 -13.96
CA ILE A 125 -5.48 14.13 -15.20
C ILE A 125 -6.57 14.47 -16.23
N LYS A 126 -7.83 14.60 -15.79
CA LYS A 126 -8.94 14.99 -16.65
C LYS A 126 -8.73 16.38 -17.25
N TYR A 127 -8.17 17.31 -16.48
CA TYR A 127 -7.77 18.62 -16.98
C TYR A 127 -6.76 18.49 -18.12
N TYR A 128 -5.66 17.73 -17.92
CA TYR A 128 -4.66 17.52 -18.98
C TYR A 128 -5.23 16.81 -20.21
N ALA A 129 -6.10 15.82 -20.03
CA ALA A 129 -6.76 15.13 -21.14
C ALA A 129 -7.61 16.09 -21.97
N ASN A 130 -8.38 16.97 -21.33
CA ASN A 130 -9.18 17.97 -22.01
C ASN A 130 -8.31 19.00 -22.77
N CYS A 131 -7.20 19.43 -22.17
CA CYS A 131 -6.22 20.27 -22.87
C CYS A 131 -5.71 19.57 -24.13
N ALA A 132 -5.34 18.29 -24.05
CA ALA A 132 -4.91 17.52 -25.21
C ALA A 132 -6.00 17.43 -26.30
N PHE A 133 -7.26 17.15 -25.93
CA PHE A 133 -8.37 17.06 -26.89
C PHE A 133 -8.61 18.38 -27.63
N ASN A 134 -8.48 19.51 -26.95
CA ASN A 134 -8.75 20.83 -27.53
C ASN A 134 -7.71 21.25 -28.59
N VAL A 135 -6.50 20.70 -28.54
CA VAL A 135 -5.41 21.05 -29.47
C VAL A 135 -4.95 19.90 -30.36
N ALA A 136 -5.52 18.70 -30.19
CA ALA A 136 -5.21 17.54 -31.02
C ALA A 136 -5.77 17.71 -32.44
N PRO A 137 -5.03 17.28 -33.47
CA PRO A 137 -5.55 17.23 -34.83
C PRO A 137 -6.65 16.16 -34.94
N SER A 138 -7.57 16.35 -35.90
CA SER A 138 -8.79 15.55 -36.02
C SER A 138 -8.53 14.05 -36.25
N ASP A 139 -7.43 13.70 -36.90
CA ASP A 139 -7.00 12.32 -37.15
C ASP A 139 -6.54 11.58 -35.89
N MET A 140 -6.11 12.32 -34.86
CA MET A 140 -5.66 11.76 -33.57
C MET A 140 -6.73 11.84 -32.49
N LEU A 141 -7.62 12.84 -32.54
CA LEU A 141 -8.63 13.12 -31.51
C LEU A 141 -9.44 11.87 -31.12
N ASP A 142 -9.99 11.14 -32.10
CA ASP A 142 -10.81 9.95 -31.85
C ASP A 142 -10.07 8.87 -31.04
N LYS A 143 -8.77 8.67 -31.34
CA LYS A 143 -7.93 7.68 -30.65
C LYS A 143 -7.67 8.10 -29.20
N LEU A 144 -7.39 9.39 -28.98
CA LEU A 144 -7.12 9.92 -27.64
C LEU A 144 -8.39 9.83 -26.79
N GLU A 145 -9.54 10.24 -27.33
CA GLU A 145 -10.82 10.15 -26.64
C GLU A 145 -11.20 8.71 -26.30
N GLN A 146 -11.06 7.78 -27.25
CA GLN A 146 -11.37 6.38 -27.01
C GLN A 146 -10.49 5.78 -25.90
N THR A 147 -9.19 6.09 -25.92
CA THR A 147 -8.23 5.64 -24.90
C THR A 147 -8.63 6.19 -23.53
N TRP A 148 -8.89 7.49 -23.45
CA TRP A 148 -9.29 8.15 -22.21
C TRP A 148 -10.63 7.65 -21.67
N ARG A 149 -11.65 7.49 -22.53
CA ARG A 149 -12.97 6.96 -22.13
C ARG A 149 -12.84 5.57 -21.53
N THR A 150 -12.06 4.70 -22.16
CA THR A 150 -11.84 3.33 -21.68
C THR A 150 -11.17 3.34 -20.31
N TYR A 151 -10.10 4.12 -20.16
CA TYR A 151 -9.39 4.25 -18.90
C TYR A 151 -10.27 4.83 -17.79
N ASN A 152 -10.96 5.94 -18.06
CA ASN A 152 -11.80 6.62 -17.07
C ASN A 152 -12.98 5.72 -16.61
N GLN A 153 -13.49 4.86 -17.48
CA GLN A 153 -14.46 3.82 -17.07
C GLN A 153 -13.86 2.79 -16.11
N GLN A 154 -12.59 2.41 -16.28
CA GLN A 154 -11.90 1.52 -15.35
C GLN A 154 -11.71 2.17 -13.99
N VAL A 155 -11.25 3.44 -13.97
CA VAL A 155 -11.11 4.23 -12.73
C VAL A 155 -12.45 4.35 -12.00
N TYR A 156 -13.53 4.69 -12.72
CA TYR A 156 -14.87 4.76 -12.13
C TYR A 156 -15.32 3.43 -11.52
N LYS A 157 -15.14 2.31 -12.23
CA LYS A 157 -15.46 0.98 -11.71
C LYS A 157 -14.64 0.64 -10.46
N PHE A 158 -13.36 0.99 -10.47
CA PHE A 158 -12.46 0.79 -9.33
C PHE A 158 -12.93 1.61 -8.12
N HIS A 159 -13.18 2.92 -8.26
CA HIS A 159 -13.69 3.77 -7.17
C HIS A 159 -15.04 3.30 -6.64
N SER A 160 -15.95 2.92 -7.52
CA SER A 160 -17.27 2.40 -7.13
C SER A 160 -17.13 1.12 -6.30
N LYS A 161 -16.30 0.17 -6.75
CA LYS A 161 -16.02 -1.06 -6.00
C LYS A 161 -15.34 -0.76 -4.67
N LEU A 162 -14.31 0.08 -4.66
CA LEU A 162 -13.58 0.44 -3.44
C LEU A 162 -14.47 1.12 -2.40
N SER A 163 -15.47 1.91 -2.84
CA SER A 163 -16.46 2.51 -1.95
C SER A 163 -17.34 1.45 -1.28
N LEU A 164 -17.81 0.46 -2.04
CA LEU A 164 -18.61 -0.65 -1.51
C LEU A 164 -17.78 -1.52 -0.55
N ASP A 165 -16.56 -1.88 -0.97
CA ASP A 165 -15.63 -2.68 -0.17
C ASP A 165 -15.31 -1.94 1.16
N LYS A 166 -15.13 -0.61 1.12
CA LYS A 166 -14.92 0.21 2.32
C LYS A 166 -16.10 0.11 3.29
N GLU A 167 -17.33 0.24 2.81
CA GLU A 167 -18.53 0.10 3.65
C GLU A 167 -18.62 -1.29 4.29
N GLU A 168 -18.32 -2.33 3.52
CA GLU A 168 -18.26 -3.70 4.03
C GLU A 168 -17.20 -3.86 5.12
N TRP A 169 -15.98 -3.34 4.90
CA TRP A 169 -14.91 -3.41 5.89
C TRP A 169 -15.23 -2.64 7.17
N VAL A 170 -15.91 -1.49 7.07
CA VAL A 170 -16.39 -0.74 8.24
C VAL A 170 -17.40 -1.58 9.04
N ASN A 171 -18.33 -2.26 8.38
CA ASN A 171 -19.27 -3.16 9.05
C ASN A 171 -18.56 -4.34 9.72
N GLN A 172 -17.63 -4.99 9.02
CA GLN A 172 -16.80 -6.07 9.58
C GLN A 172 -15.99 -5.59 10.80
N LEU A 173 -15.46 -4.37 10.75
CA LEU A 173 -14.71 -3.75 11.84
C LEU A 173 -15.60 -3.56 13.07
N LEU A 174 -16.83 -3.07 12.90
CA LEU A 174 -17.80 -2.91 13.98
C LEU A 174 -18.18 -4.27 14.60
N THR A 175 -18.41 -5.29 13.78
CA THR A 175 -18.67 -6.65 14.26
C THR A 175 -17.49 -7.22 15.05
N ALA A 176 -16.26 -7.08 14.54
CA ALA A 176 -15.05 -7.53 15.23
C ALA A 176 -14.88 -6.82 16.58
N GLN A 177 -15.16 -5.51 16.65
CA GLN A 177 -15.11 -4.75 17.91
C GLN A 177 -16.16 -5.23 18.92
N ALA A 178 -17.40 -5.48 18.46
CA ALA A 178 -18.45 -6.04 19.32
C ALA A 178 -18.09 -7.43 19.87
N ASN A 179 -17.48 -8.28 19.03
CA ASN A 179 -17.02 -9.60 19.43
C ASN A 179 -15.88 -9.54 20.45
N ILE A 180 -14.90 -8.63 20.26
CA ILE A 180 -13.82 -8.40 21.23
C ILE A 180 -14.42 -8.04 22.59
N LEU A 181 -15.31 -7.04 22.65
CA LEU A 181 -15.95 -6.61 23.90
C LEU A 181 -16.72 -7.75 24.59
N SER A 182 -17.47 -8.52 23.81
CA SER A 182 -18.21 -9.68 24.33
C SER A 182 -17.27 -10.75 24.91
N LEU A 183 -16.18 -11.07 24.20
CA LEU A 183 -15.22 -12.07 24.63
C LEU A 183 -14.41 -11.60 25.84
N GLU A 184 -14.00 -10.35 25.89
CA GLU A 184 -13.32 -9.74 27.05
C GLU A 184 -14.20 -9.80 28.32
N SER A 185 -15.49 -9.53 28.17
CA SER A 185 -16.47 -9.69 29.26
C SER A 185 -16.52 -11.15 29.76
N ARG A 186 -16.58 -12.12 28.83
CA ARG A 186 -16.57 -13.56 29.17
C ARG A 186 -15.26 -13.99 29.84
N ILE A 187 -14.12 -13.49 29.36
CA ILE A 187 -12.80 -13.73 29.96
C ILE A 187 -12.75 -13.19 31.39
N THR A 188 -13.34 -12.01 31.62
CA THR A 188 -13.40 -11.38 32.95
C THR A 188 -14.26 -12.22 33.90
N LEU A 189 -15.46 -12.62 33.48
CA LEU A 189 -16.34 -13.50 34.26
C LEU A 189 -15.65 -14.82 34.61
N LEU A 190 -15.07 -15.49 33.61
CA LEU A 190 -14.37 -16.76 33.81
C LEU A 190 -13.13 -16.61 34.72
N SER A 191 -12.44 -15.46 34.66
CA SER A 191 -11.33 -15.14 35.56
C SER A 191 -11.80 -15.03 37.01
N ASN A 192 -12.93 -14.36 37.25
CA ASN A 192 -13.53 -14.26 38.58
C ASN A 192 -13.96 -15.64 39.11
N GLU A 193 -14.59 -16.47 38.28
CA GLU A 193 -14.96 -17.84 38.66
C GLU A 193 -13.74 -18.71 39.02
N ILE A 194 -12.64 -18.57 38.28
CA ILE A 194 -11.37 -19.28 38.57
C ILE A 194 -10.84 -18.82 39.93
N ILE A 195 -10.78 -17.50 40.17
CA ILE A 195 -10.32 -16.93 41.44
C ILE A 195 -11.18 -17.43 42.62
N GLU A 196 -12.50 -17.38 42.49
CA GLU A 196 -13.42 -17.88 43.53
C GLU A 196 -13.18 -19.37 43.80
N SER A 197 -13.01 -20.17 42.76
CA SER A 197 -12.74 -21.61 42.89
C SER A 197 -11.39 -21.89 43.58
N ASP A 198 -10.35 -21.11 43.26
CA ASP A 198 -9.02 -21.20 43.87
C ASP A 198 -9.08 -20.82 45.36
N ILE A 199 -9.84 -19.77 45.73
CA ILE A 199 -10.07 -19.36 47.11
C ILE A 199 -10.79 -20.48 47.89
N ILE A 200 -11.84 -21.08 47.32
CA ILE A 200 -12.58 -22.18 47.96
C ILE A 200 -11.68 -23.39 48.17
N CYS A 201 -10.87 -23.76 47.16
CA CYS A 201 -9.93 -24.87 47.26
C CYS A 201 -8.90 -24.64 48.37
N LYS A 202 -8.32 -23.43 48.43
CA LYS A 202 -7.36 -23.03 49.46
C LYS A 202 -7.97 -23.10 50.87
N ARG A 203 -9.15 -22.50 51.08
CA ARG A 203 -9.87 -22.56 52.36
C ARG A 203 -10.15 -24.00 52.80
N ARG A 204 -10.51 -24.88 51.86
CA ARG A 204 -10.79 -26.29 52.14
C ARG A 204 -9.50 -27.06 52.50
N ASN A 205 -8.36 -26.70 51.91
CA ASN A 205 -7.05 -27.28 52.23
C ASN A 205 -6.58 -26.93 53.65
N ASP A 206 -6.92 -25.72 54.13
CA ASP A 206 -6.59 -25.27 55.49
C ASP A 206 -7.54 -25.83 56.56
N SER A 207 -8.54 -26.63 56.17
CA SER A 207 -9.50 -27.20 57.13
C SER A 207 -8.82 -28.22 58.04
N LYS A 208 -9.07 -28.10 59.36
CA LYS A 208 -8.52 -28.99 60.40
C LYS A 208 -8.94 -30.45 60.24
N LEU A 209 -9.81 -30.79 59.28
CA LEU A 209 -10.23 -32.15 58.96
C LEU A 209 -9.04 -33.10 58.72
N PHE A 210 -7.92 -32.56 58.22
CA PHE A 210 -6.69 -33.32 57.97
C PHE A 210 -5.99 -33.78 59.27
N TYR A 211 -6.16 -33.05 60.38
CA TYR A 211 -5.61 -33.42 61.70
C TYR A 211 -6.37 -34.58 62.36
N PHE A 212 -7.56 -34.94 61.88
CA PHE A 212 -8.37 -36.03 62.43
C PHE A 212 -8.05 -37.40 61.80
N ILE A 213 -7.24 -37.44 60.74
CA ILE A 213 -6.88 -38.71 60.06
C ILE A 213 -5.97 -39.57 60.95
N PRO A 214 -4.89 -39.05 61.57
CA PRO A 214 -4.08 -39.84 62.49
C PRO A 214 -4.88 -40.31 63.70
N THR A 215 -5.77 -39.47 64.23
CA THR A 215 -6.58 -39.81 65.42
C THR A 215 -7.63 -40.88 65.12
N ALA A 216 -8.23 -40.88 63.92
CA ALA A 216 -9.15 -41.92 63.47
C ALA A 216 -8.49 -43.30 63.37
N ILE A 217 -7.26 -43.35 62.83
CA ILE A 217 -6.47 -44.59 62.69
C ILE A 217 -6.11 -45.13 64.07
N ILE A 218 -5.63 -44.26 64.98
CA ILE A 218 -5.27 -44.63 66.35
C ILE A 218 -6.50 -45.16 67.11
N LEU A 219 -7.65 -44.49 67.03
CA LEU A 219 -8.90 -44.94 67.67
C LEU A 219 -9.44 -46.27 67.11
N GLY A 220 -9.30 -46.48 65.79
CA GLY A 220 -9.66 -47.74 65.15
C GLY A 220 -8.78 -48.90 65.63
N VAL A 221 -7.47 -48.69 65.74
CA VAL A 221 -6.51 -49.68 66.27
C VAL A 221 -6.79 -49.99 67.74
N ILE A 222 -7.06 -48.98 68.58
CA ILE A 222 -7.41 -49.16 69.99
C ILE A 222 -8.69 -49.98 70.13
N SER A 223 -9.70 -49.73 69.30
CA SER A 223 -10.96 -50.47 69.31
C SER A 223 -10.79 -51.94 68.90
N LEU A 224 -9.92 -52.22 67.91
CA LEU A 224 -9.57 -53.59 67.51
C LEU A 224 -8.88 -54.36 68.63
N ILE A 225 -7.95 -53.71 69.33
CA ILE A 225 -7.26 -54.29 70.49
C ILE A 225 -8.27 -54.61 71.61
N GLY A 226 -9.21 -53.70 71.89
CA GLY A 226 -10.27 -53.91 72.90
C GLY A 226 -11.23 -55.07 72.57
N LEU A 227 -11.55 -55.29 71.29
CA LEU A 227 -12.29 -56.48 70.84
C LEU A 227 -11.47 -57.75 71.05
N PHE A 228 -10.18 -57.71 70.72
CA PHE A 228 -9.28 -58.84 70.90
C PHE A 228 -9.18 -59.25 72.38
N THR A 229 -9.02 -58.29 73.30
CA THR A 229 -8.92 -58.58 74.74
C THR A 229 -10.22 -59.16 75.32
N ASN A 230 -11.39 -58.70 74.87
CA ASN A 230 -12.69 -59.23 75.30
C ASN A 230 -12.94 -60.67 74.86
N ILE A 231 -12.43 -61.09 73.70
CA ILE A 231 -12.57 -62.48 73.20
C ILE A 231 -11.81 -63.47 74.11
N PHE A 232 -10.69 -63.05 74.71
CA PHE A 232 -9.87 -63.91 75.59
C PHE A 232 -10.32 -63.93 77.06
N SER A 233 -11.05 -62.93 77.55
CA SER A 233 -11.32 -62.74 78.99
C SER A 233 -12.62 -63.38 79.54
N LYS A 234 -13.55 -63.88 78.71
CA LYS A 234 -14.84 -64.50 79.15
C LYS A 234 -15.71 -63.62 80.08
N GLU A 235 -15.55 -62.29 80.06
CA GLU A 235 -16.41 -61.37 80.81
C GLU A 235 -17.65 -60.94 79.98
N GLY A 236 -18.75 -60.64 80.68
CA GLY A 236 -20.13 -60.61 80.17
C GLY A 236 -20.47 -59.67 78.99
N GLU A 237 -21.67 -59.91 78.46
CA GLU A 237 -22.25 -59.40 77.20
C GLU A 237 -22.27 -57.86 77.02
N SER A 238 -21.95 -57.07 78.05
CA SER A 238 -21.99 -55.59 78.02
C SER A 238 -20.70 -54.90 77.54
N SER A 239 -19.56 -55.62 77.41
CA SER A 239 -18.24 -55.03 77.11
C SER A 239 -17.92 -54.79 75.62
N ILE A 240 -18.74 -55.33 74.69
CA ILE A 240 -18.45 -55.33 73.24
C ILE A 240 -18.90 -54.03 72.53
N LEU A 241 -19.84 -53.29 73.12
CA LEU A 241 -20.46 -52.11 72.51
C LEU A 241 -19.49 -50.96 72.22
N LEU A 242 -18.56 -50.68 73.14
CA LEU A 242 -17.62 -49.55 73.03
C LEU A 242 -16.65 -49.70 71.84
N PRO A 243 -15.96 -50.84 71.65
CA PRO A 243 -15.08 -51.00 70.50
C PRO A 243 -15.83 -51.12 69.16
N LEU A 244 -17.08 -51.61 69.14
CA LEU A 244 -17.92 -51.54 67.94
C LEU A 244 -18.23 -50.10 67.54
N LEU A 245 -18.57 -49.23 68.50
CA LEU A 245 -18.79 -47.80 68.26
C LEU A 245 -17.52 -47.10 67.75
N GLY A 246 -16.35 -47.45 68.28
CA GLY A 246 -15.07 -46.89 67.85
C GLY A 246 -14.67 -47.29 66.42
N LEU A 247 -14.93 -48.55 66.02
CA LEU A 247 -14.77 -49.01 64.64
C LEU A 247 -15.73 -48.26 63.69
N LEU A 248 -16.99 -48.09 64.08
CA LEU A 248 -18.00 -47.37 63.32
C LEU A 248 -17.60 -45.91 63.10
N TYR A 249 -17.12 -45.23 64.13
CA TYR A 249 -16.60 -43.87 64.04
C TYR A 249 -15.38 -43.76 63.10
N SER A 250 -14.43 -44.70 63.19
CA SER A 250 -13.26 -44.74 62.32
C SER A 250 -13.63 -44.95 60.85
N ALA A 251 -14.62 -45.81 60.57
CA ALA A 251 -15.13 -46.06 59.23
C ALA A 251 -15.84 -44.84 58.64
N ILE A 252 -16.63 -44.12 59.45
CA ILE A 252 -17.27 -42.86 59.05
C ILE A 252 -16.21 -41.81 58.68
N LEU A 253 -15.17 -41.63 59.51
CA LEU A 253 -14.10 -40.67 59.21
C LEU A 253 -13.33 -41.03 57.94
N ALA A 254 -13.04 -42.32 57.72
CA ALA A 254 -12.40 -42.79 56.49
C ALA A 254 -13.27 -42.53 55.24
N ALA A 255 -14.57 -42.80 55.33
CA ALA A 255 -15.52 -42.52 54.24
C ALA A 255 -15.59 -41.01 53.92
N VAL A 256 -15.70 -40.16 54.95
CA VAL A 256 -15.70 -38.70 54.80
C VAL A 256 -14.41 -38.20 54.13
N TYR A 257 -13.26 -38.76 54.52
CA TYR A 257 -11.98 -38.43 53.89
C TYR A 257 -11.93 -38.78 52.40
N VAL A 258 -12.38 -39.98 52.02
CA VAL A 258 -12.41 -40.41 50.62
C VAL A 258 -13.33 -39.51 49.79
N ILE A 259 -14.53 -39.20 50.31
CA ILE A 259 -15.47 -38.28 49.68
C ILE A 259 -14.83 -36.91 49.47
N PHE A 260 -14.21 -36.35 50.51
CA PHE A 260 -13.54 -35.06 50.44
C PHE A 260 -12.40 -35.04 49.40
N LYS A 261 -11.56 -36.08 49.37
CA LYS A 261 -10.49 -36.23 48.37
C LYS A 261 -11.03 -36.30 46.95
N CYS A 262 -12.13 -37.03 46.75
CA CYS A 262 -12.82 -37.12 45.46
C CYS A 262 -13.36 -35.75 45.00
N ILE A 263 -14.05 -35.04 45.89
CA ILE A 263 -14.56 -33.67 45.63
C ILE A 263 -13.42 -32.72 45.27
N LYS A 264 -12.29 -32.78 45.98
CA LYS A 264 -11.11 -31.94 45.70
C LYS A 264 -10.57 -32.19 44.29
N LYS A 265 -10.35 -33.45 43.92
CA LYS A 265 -9.86 -33.82 42.59
C LYS A 265 -10.79 -33.32 41.48
N ASN A 266 -12.10 -33.49 41.64
CA ASN A 266 -13.09 -33.01 40.67
C ASN A 266 -13.07 -31.48 40.54
N ALA A 267 -12.92 -30.76 41.67
CA ALA A 267 -12.83 -29.30 41.65
C ALA A 267 -11.55 -28.80 40.96
N GLU A 268 -10.40 -29.47 41.18
CA GLU A 268 -9.14 -29.16 40.50
C GLU A 268 -9.25 -29.41 38.98
N GLN A 269 -9.86 -30.52 38.57
CA GLN A 269 -10.10 -30.81 37.15
C GLN A 269 -10.99 -29.76 36.49
N LEU A 270 -12.10 -29.38 37.13
CA LEU A 270 -13.00 -28.34 36.62
C LEU A 270 -12.27 -26.99 36.48
N ASN A 271 -11.45 -26.62 37.45
CA ASN A 271 -10.68 -25.38 37.40
C ASN A 271 -9.62 -25.40 36.27
N GLN A 272 -8.96 -26.54 36.05
CA GLN A 272 -8.06 -26.71 34.89
C GLN A 272 -8.80 -26.57 33.56
N GLU A 273 -10.01 -27.11 33.44
CA GLU A 273 -10.84 -26.97 32.25
C GLU A 273 -11.24 -25.51 31.99
N LYS A 274 -11.64 -24.77 33.05
CA LYS A 274 -11.91 -23.33 32.97
C LYS A 274 -10.67 -22.53 32.55
N LYS A 275 -9.49 -22.85 33.06
CA LYS A 275 -8.22 -22.22 32.65
C LYS A 275 -7.94 -22.44 31.16
N LYS A 276 -8.08 -23.66 30.67
CA LYS A 276 -7.96 -23.98 29.23
C LYS A 276 -9.00 -23.26 28.38
N GLN A 277 -10.23 -23.14 28.86
CA GLN A 277 -11.29 -22.40 28.17
C GLN A 277 -10.96 -20.90 28.08
N LYS A 278 -10.41 -20.32 29.16
CA LYS A 278 -9.95 -18.93 29.18
C LYS A 278 -8.84 -18.68 28.15
N GLU A 279 -7.84 -19.55 28.10
CA GLU A 279 -6.75 -19.47 27.12
C GLU A 279 -7.28 -19.46 25.68
N LYS A 280 -8.19 -20.39 25.35
CA LYS A 280 -8.85 -20.42 24.04
C LYS A 280 -9.58 -19.12 23.70
N LEU A 281 -10.29 -18.53 24.66
CA LEU A 281 -10.98 -17.24 24.45
C LEU A 281 -9.99 -16.10 24.19
N ILE A 282 -8.86 -16.07 24.91
CA ILE A 282 -7.79 -15.08 24.71
C ILE A 282 -7.21 -15.22 23.30
N ASP A 283 -6.94 -16.44 22.83
CA ASP A 283 -6.43 -16.69 21.48
C ASP A 283 -7.41 -16.17 20.40
N THR A 284 -8.70 -16.41 20.59
CA THR A 284 -9.75 -15.89 19.70
C THR A 284 -9.79 -14.35 19.71
N VAL A 285 -9.66 -13.72 20.88
CA VAL A 285 -9.59 -12.24 20.97
C VAL A 285 -8.39 -11.69 20.21
N ASN A 286 -7.23 -12.34 20.33
CA ASN A 286 -6.02 -11.95 19.59
C ASN A 286 -6.22 -12.04 18.06
N GLU A 287 -6.93 -13.05 17.58
CA GLU A 287 -7.29 -13.19 16.16
C GLU A 287 -8.20 -12.04 15.69
N TYR A 288 -9.20 -11.66 16.50
CA TYR A 288 -10.04 -10.49 16.20
C TYR A 288 -9.24 -9.18 16.21
N HIS A 289 -8.27 -9.01 17.12
CA HIS A 289 -7.39 -7.84 17.09
C HIS A 289 -6.55 -7.78 15.81
N LYS A 290 -6.00 -8.90 15.36
CA LYS A 290 -5.28 -8.95 14.07
C LYS A 290 -6.18 -8.55 12.90
N THR A 291 -7.40 -9.09 12.88
CA THR A 291 -8.42 -8.75 11.87
C THR A 291 -8.77 -7.26 11.89
N LYS A 292 -8.97 -6.69 13.08
CA LYS A 292 -9.21 -5.26 13.28
C LYS A 292 -8.09 -4.40 12.68
N THR A 293 -6.83 -4.73 12.94
CA THR A 293 -5.68 -3.99 12.39
C THR A 293 -5.67 -4.03 10.86
N THR A 294 -5.84 -5.21 10.27
CA THR A 294 -5.89 -5.34 8.79
C THR A 294 -7.07 -4.56 8.18
N LEU A 295 -8.24 -4.54 8.81
CA LEU A 295 -9.38 -3.77 8.33
C LEU A 295 -9.12 -2.26 8.38
N LEU A 296 -8.49 -1.76 9.45
CA LEU A 296 -8.13 -0.35 9.59
C LEU A 296 -7.16 0.11 8.49
N GLU A 297 -6.17 -0.70 8.15
CA GLU A 297 -5.23 -0.42 7.05
C GLU A 297 -5.96 -0.32 5.70
N LYS A 298 -6.86 -1.26 5.41
CA LYS A 298 -7.67 -1.24 4.17
C LYS A 298 -8.59 -0.04 4.09
N ILE A 299 -9.26 0.31 5.19
CA ILE A 299 -10.15 1.48 5.26
C ILE A 299 -9.35 2.77 5.05
N SER A 300 -8.18 2.89 5.69
CA SER A 300 -7.30 4.05 5.52
C SER A 300 -6.80 4.21 4.08
N PHE A 301 -6.44 3.10 3.43
CA PHE A 301 -6.11 3.10 2.01
C PHE A 301 -7.29 3.58 1.15
N ALA A 302 -8.50 3.03 1.36
CA ALA A 302 -9.69 3.44 0.63
C ALA A 302 -10.01 4.92 0.84
N GLU A 303 -9.86 5.43 2.05
CA GLU A 303 -10.04 6.85 2.37
C GLU A 303 -9.10 7.75 1.59
N LYS A 304 -7.81 7.40 1.54
CA LYS A 304 -6.81 8.17 0.81
C LYS A 304 -7.11 8.23 -0.70
N ILE A 305 -7.62 7.15 -1.28
CA ILE A 305 -7.96 7.09 -2.70
C ILE A 305 -9.28 7.82 -3.00
N LEU A 306 -10.26 7.73 -2.10
CA LEU A 306 -11.60 8.30 -2.29
C LEU A 306 -11.74 9.75 -1.82
N SER A 307 -10.75 10.31 -1.12
CA SER A 307 -10.66 11.73 -0.75
C SER A 307 -10.26 12.60 -1.95
#